data_AF-A0A2G9ZW26-F1
#
_entry.id   AF-A0A2G9ZW26-F1
#
_cell.length_a   1.000
_cell.length_b   1.000
_cell.length_c   1.000
_cell.angle_alpha   90.00
_cell.angle_beta   90.00
_cell.angle_gamma   90.00
#
_symmetry.space_group_name_H-M   'P 1'
#
loop_
_entity.id
_entity.type
_entity.pdbx_description
1 polymer ?
#
loop_
_entity_poly.entity_id
_entity_poly.type
_entity_poly.pdbx_seq_one_letter_code
_entity_poly.pdbx_strand_id
1 'polypeptide(L)'
;MRIAERRTYEQTDEFKDRYRWRSGIEATMSEYDRRTGVKQLRVRGFKAVKFCAILKAIGINLFRAAAVWMAINPDPNDDKSSEFRRNHAF
;
A
#
# COMPACT_ATOMS: atom_id res chain seq x y z
N MET A 1 -17.83 18.20 21.47
CA MET A 1 -18.84 17.81 20.46
C MET A 1 -18.27 17.78 19.04
N ARG A 2 -17.68 18.87 18.50
CA ARG A 2 -17.15 18.94 17.11
C ARG A 2 -16.31 17.75 16.59
N ILE A 3 -15.38 17.22 17.39
CA ILE A 3 -14.53 16.09 16.96
C ILE A 3 -15.32 14.78 16.86
N ALA A 4 -16.28 14.58 17.77
CA ALA A 4 -17.13 13.38 17.75
C ALA A 4 -18.04 13.38 16.51
N GLU A 5 -18.65 14.52 16.20
CA GLU A 5 -19.48 14.72 15.00
C GLU A 5 -18.69 14.49 13.71
N ARG A 6 -17.44 14.97 13.65
CA ARG A 6 -16.55 14.72 12.52
C ARG A 6 -16.20 13.24 12.38
N ARG A 7 -15.90 12.55 13.48
CA ARG A 7 -15.63 11.10 13.47
C ARG A 7 -16.85 10.29 13.02
N THR A 8 -18.05 10.65 13.47
CA THR A 8 -19.27 9.98 13.02
C THR A 8 -19.51 10.20 11.53
N TYR A 9 -19.22 11.40 11.02
CA TYR A 9 -19.29 11.70 9.59
C TYR A 9 -18.23 10.96 8.76
N GLU A 10 -16.99 10.88 9.24
CA GLU A 10 -15.91 10.14 8.57
C GLU A 10 -16.18 8.62 8.51
N GLN A 11 -17.05 8.12 9.39
CA GLN A 11 -17.45 6.72 9.41
C GLN A 11 -18.59 6.38 8.45
N THR A 12 -19.29 7.36 7.86
CA THR A 12 -20.39 7.07 6.93
C THR A 12 -19.86 6.50 5.62
N ASP A 13 -20.68 5.70 4.95
CA ASP A 13 -20.29 5.02 3.72
C ASP A 13 -20.09 6.02 2.57
N GLU A 14 -20.84 7.12 2.53
CA GLU A 14 -20.70 8.18 1.53
C GLU A 14 -19.39 8.95 1.70
N PHE A 15 -18.91 9.11 2.94
CA PHE A 15 -17.60 9.68 3.18
C PHE A 15 -16.51 8.72 2.72
N LYS A 16 -16.60 7.45 3.12
CA LYS A 16 -15.62 6.42 2.75
C LYS A 16 -15.53 6.22 1.25
N ASP A 17 -16.65 6.13 0.54
CA ASP A 17 -16.67 5.94 -0.91
C ASP A 17 -16.03 7.12 -1.64
N ARG A 18 -16.28 8.35 -1.20
CA ARG A 18 -15.60 9.53 -1.78
C ARG A 18 -14.12 9.57 -1.41
N TYR A 19 -13.77 9.24 -0.17
CA TYR A 19 -12.40 9.36 0.35
C TYR A 19 -11.49 8.19 -0.06
N ARG A 20 -12.05 7.07 -0.56
CA ARG A 20 -11.27 5.86 -0.95
C ARG A 20 -10.21 6.16 -2.02
N TRP A 21 -10.52 7.04 -2.97
CA TRP A 21 -9.59 7.39 -4.04
C TRP A 21 -8.37 8.13 -3.52
N ARG A 22 -8.60 9.13 -2.67
CA ARG A 22 -7.53 9.92 -2.05
C ARG A 22 -6.66 9.05 -1.14
N SER A 23 -7.30 8.30 -0.25
CA SER A 23 -6.60 7.40 0.66
C SER A 23 -5.82 6.31 -0.10
N GLY A 24 -6.33 5.80 -1.22
CA GLY A 24 -5.61 4.86 -2.09
C GLY A 24 -4.33 5.45 -2.72
N ILE A 25 -4.38 6.71 -3.15
CA ILE A 25 -3.19 7.43 -3.67
C ILE A 25 -2.18 7.64 -2.54
N GLU A 26 -2.64 8.14 -1.39
CA GLU A 26 -1.78 8.39 -0.21
C GLU A 26 -1.11 7.09 0.26
N ALA A 27 -1.87 5.99 0.34
CA ALA A 27 -1.35 4.66 0.66
C ALA A 27 -0.29 4.19 -0.34
N THR A 28 -0.51 4.41 -1.64
CA THR A 28 0.45 4.06 -2.68
C THR A 28 1.74 4.85 -2.57
N MET A 29 1.66 6.17 -2.33
CA MET A 29 2.85 7.00 -2.13
C MET A 29 3.61 6.64 -0.85
N SER A 30 2.89 6.30 0.23
CA SER A 30 3.50 5.83 1.47
C SER A 30 4.19 4.48 1.31
N GLU A 31 3.57 3.53 0.60
CA GLU A 31 4.19 2.23 0.31
C GLU A 31 5.43 2.40 -0.56
N TYR A 32 5.30 3.21 -1.62
CA TYR A 32 6.38 3.51 -2.55
C TYR A 32 7.61 4.08 -1.83
N ASP A 33 7.42 5.03 -0.92
CA ASP A 33 8.49 5.57 -0.11
C ASP A 33 9.04 4.56 0.90
N ARG A 34 8.18 3.90 1.68
CA ARG A 34 8.62 3.02 2.77
C ARG A 34 9.32 1.76 2.29
N ARG A 35 8.89 1.18 1.16
CA ARG A 35 9.52 -0.02 0.59
C ARG A 35 10.75 0.27 -0.26
N THR A 36 10.80 1.44 -0.91
CA THR A 36 11.84 1.71 -1.91
C THR A 36 12.80 2.84 -1.55
N GLY A 37 12.49 3.65 -0.54
CA GLY A 37 13.29 4.81 -0.14
C GLY A 37 13.35 5.91 -1.20
N VAL A 38 12.31 6.05 -2.04
CA VAL A 38 12.32 6.99 -3.18
C VAL A 38 12.56 8.45 -2.77
N LYS A 39 12.22 8.86 -1.54
CA LYS A 39 12.50 10.24 -1.10
C LYS A 39 13.99 10.48 -0.80
N GLN A 40 14.80 9.43 -0.72
CA GLN A 40 16.22 9.50 -0.35
C GLN A 40 17.12 8.82 -1.40
N LEU A 41 16.98 9.21 -2.66
CA LEU A 41 17.78 8.65 -3.75
C LEU A 41 19.23 9.15 -3.71
N ARG A 42 20.18 8.22 -3.79
CA ARG A 42 21.63 8.49 -3.82
C ARG A 42 22.15 8.57 -5.26
N VAL A 43 21.42 9.25 -6.15
CA VAL A 43 21.82 9.49 -7.55
C VAL A 43 21.78 10.99 -7.85
N ARG A 44 22.61 11.45 -8.79
CA ARG A 44 22.68 12.86 -9.19
C ARG A 44 22.10 13.08 -10.58
N GLY A 45 21.46 14.22 -10.80
CA GLY A 45 20.88 14.63 -12.08
C GLY A 45 19.45 14.15 -12.30
N PHE A 46 18.59 15.04 -12.82
CA PHE A 46 17.15 14.80 -12.91
C PHE A 46 16.78 13.59 -13.80
N LYS A 47 17.52 13.36 -14.89
CA LYS A 47 17.29 12.19 -15.77
C LYS A 47 17.48 10.87 -15.00
N ALA A 48 18.55 10.75 -14.22
CA ALA A 48 18.84 9.55 -13.43
C ALA A 48 17.87 9.39 -12.26
N VAL A 49 17.52 10.49 -11.58
CA VAL A 49 16.51 10.52 -10.51
C VAL A 49 15.16 10.02 -11.04
N LYS A 50 14.69 10.56 -12.17
CA LYS A 50 13.43 10.17 -12.81
C LYS A 50 13.43 8.69 -13.17
N PHE A 51 14.50 8.20 -13.79
CA PHE A 51 14.62 6.79 -14.16
C PHE A 51 14.55 5.87 -12.94
N CYS A 52 15.29 6.19 -11.88
CA CYS A 52 15.29 5.41 -10.64
C CYS A 52 13.89 5.40 -9.98
N ALA A 53 13.21 6.55 -9.94
CA ALA A 53 11.85 6.63 -9.45
C ALA A 53 10.89 5.74 -10.26
N ILE A 54 10.92 5.82 -11.59
CA ILE A 54 10.05 4.99 -12.45
C ILE A 54 10.27 3.50 -12.17
N LEU A 55 11.51 3.04 -12.11
CA LEU A 55 11.82 1.63 -11.81
C LEU A 55 11.30 1.19 -10.45
N LYS A 56 11.46 2.03 -9.41
CA LYS A 56 10.96 1.71 -8.08
C LYS A 56 9.42 1.64 -8.06
N ALA A 57 8.73 2.49 -8.83
CA ALA A 57 7.28 2.46 -8.95
C ALA A 57 6.80 1.19 -9.66
N ILE A 58 7.49 0.78 -10.74
CA ILE A 58 7.24 -0.50 -11.40
C ILE A 58 7.42 -1.67 -10.42
N GLY A 59 8.45 -1.61 -9.57
CA GLY A 59 8.68 -2.61 -8.52
C GLY A 59 7.49 -2.76 -7.57
N ILE A 60 6.86 -1.67 -7.14
CA ILE A 60 5.64 -1.73 -6.32
C ILE A 60 4.51 -2.47 -7.04
N ASN A 61 4.30 -2.18 -8.32
CA ASN A 61 3.27 -2.86 -9.11
C ASN A 61 3.55 -4.36 -9.23
N LEU A 62 4.81 -4.76 -9.40
CA LEU A 62 5.21 -6.17 -9.44
C LEU A 62 4.95 -6.87 -8.10
N PHE A 63 5.29 -6.26 -6.97
CA PHE A 63 5.00 -6.83 -5.65
C PHE A 63 3.51 -7.00 -5.41
N ARG A 64 2.69 -6.02 -5.82
CA ARG A 64 1.23 -6.10 -5.72
C ARG A 64 0.67 -7.21 -6.61
N ALA A 65 1.12 -7.31 -7.85
CA ALA A 65 0.71 -8.38 -8.76
C ALA A 65 1.08 -9.77 -8.20
N ALA A 66 2.28 -9.92 -7.64
CA ALA A 66 2.70 -11.16 -6.99
C ALA A 66 1.82 -11.50 -5.78
N ALA A 67 1.51 -10.52 -4.92
CA ALA A 67 0.63 -10.72 -3.77
C ALA A 67 -0.79 -11.17 -4.19
N VAL A 68 -1.34 -10.54 -5.23
CA VAL A 68 -2.64 -10.94 -5.81
C VAL A 68 -2.56 -12.34 -6.41
N TRP A 69 -1.49 -12.65 -7.14
CA TRP A 69 -1.31 -13.96 -7.75
C TRP A 69 -1.25 -15.07 -6.69
N MET A 70 -0.51 -14.86 -5.60
CA MET A 70 -0.44 -15.81 -4.47
C MET A 70 -1.79 -15.95 -3.75
N ALA A 71 -2.57 -14.87 -3.64
CA ALA A 71 -3.90 -14.93 -3.02
C ALA A 71 -4.91 -15.71 -3.88
N ILE A 72 -4.80 -15.62 -5.21
CA ILE A 72 -5.67 -16.34 -6.16
C ILE A 72 -5.21 -17.80 -6.33
N ASN A 73 -3.90 -18.06 -6.25
CA ASN A 73 -3.30 -19.39 -6.41
C ASN A 73 -2.60 -19.79 -5.11
N PRO A 74 -3.36 -20.11 -4.05
CA PRO A 74 -2.76 -20.54 -2.79
C PRO A 74 -2.04 -21.87 -3.00
N ASP A 75 -0.79 -21.96 -2.53
CA ASP A 75 -0.09 -23.23 -2.49
C ASP A 75 -0.82 -24.16 -1.51
N PRO A 76 -1.30 -25.33 -1.95
CA PRO A 76 -2.02 -26.26 -1.10
C PRO A 76 -1.18 -26.78 0.10
N ASN A 77 0.14 -26.59 0.09
CA ASN A 77 1.05 -26.98 1.16
C ASN A 77 1.59 -25.79 2.01
N ASP A 78 1.13 -24.56 1.77
CA ASP A 78 1.57 -23.39 2.54
C ASP A 78 0.81 -23.26 3.88
N ASP A 79 1.30 -24.00 4.89
CA ASP A 79 0.84 -23.93 6.28
C ASP A 79 1.16 -22.57 6.96
N LYS A 80 1.95 -21.68 6.33
CA LYS A 80 2.28 -20.37 6.92
C LYS A 80 1.08 -19.41 6.93
N SER A 81 0.08 -19.68 6.09
CA SER A 81 -1.20 -18.97 6.11
C SER A 81 -2.02 -19.24 7.39
N SER A 82 -1.83 -20.40 8.03
CA SER A 82 -2.46 -20.76 9.31
C SER A 82 -1.77 -20.07 10.50
N GLU A 83 -0.47 -19.83 10.40
CA GLU A 83 0.36 -19.18 11.42
C GLU A 83 0.18 -17.65 11.41
N PHE A 84 0.13 -17.03 10.22
CA PHE A 84 -0.11 -15.59 10.09
C PHE A 84 -1.52 -15.17 10.58
N ARG A 85 -2.55 -15.98 10.35
CA ARG A 85 -3.91 -15.74 10.90
C ARG A 85 -3.99 -15.91 12.41
N ARG A 86 -3.20 -16.80 13.00
CA ARG A 86 -3.14 -17.02 14.46
C ARG A 86 -2.47 -15.86 15.21
N ASN A 87 -1.46 -15.23 14.61
CA ASN A 87 -0.65 -14.21 15.28
C ASN A 87 -1.23 -12.78 15.21
N HIS A 88 -2.35 -12.57 14.53
CA HIS A 88 -3.01 -11.27 14.37
C HIS A 88 -4.47 -11.24 14.81
N ALA A 89 -4.91 -12.23 15.59
CA ALA A 89 -6.24 -12.29 16.19
C ALA A 89 -6.21 -11.79 17.66
N PHE A 90 -5.88 -10.51 17.85
CA PHE A 90 -6.16 -9.73 19.08
C PHE A 90 -6.35 -8.25 18.71
#